data_AF-A0A9D3Z4L3-F1
#
_entry.id   AF-A0A9D3Z4L3-F1
#
_cell.length_a   1.000
_cell.length_b   1.000
_cell.length_c   1.000
_cell.angle_alpha   90.00
_cell.angle_beta   90.00
_cell.angle_gamma   90.00
#
_symmetry.space_group_name_H-M   'P 1'
#
loop_
_entity.id
_entity.type
_entity.pdbx_description
1 polymer ?
#
loop_
_entity_poly.entity_id
_entity_poly.type
_entity_poly.pdbx_seq_one_letter_code
_entity_poly.pdbx_strand_id
1 'polypeptide(L)'
;MILDGAVLVNMHKPTGCLTFNDYAENVFVPYWERTSGNINRVDVVWDVYIAHSLKESTRSTRGKGVRRRVLPDSRIPKKLGVFSQNIENKTELFEYLADKRTESSPERMQILSTKGQEIVSNQQYELINTLAPCSHEDADTRAILRVSDAASHGLRKVMIRTVDTDVVVLAVAFFHK
;
A
#
# COMPACT_ATOMS: atom_id res chain seq x y z
N MET A 1 -0.74 7.55 -10.54
CA MET A 1 0.52 6.90 -10.13
C MET A 1 0.15 5.78 -9.18
N ILE A 2 0.70 4.59 -9.37
CA ILE A 2 0.45 3.42 -8.53
C ILE A 2 1.71 3.11 -7.74
N LEU A 3 1.55 2.89 -6.44
CA LEU A 3 2.64 2.74 -5.49
C LEU A 3 2.50 1.42 -4.74
N ASP A 4 3.58 0.66 -4.68
CA ASP A 4 3.68 -0.53 -3.85
C ASP A 4 3.99 -0.15 -2.40
N GLY A 5 2.98 -0.18 -1.53
CA GLY A 5 3.05 0.26 -0.13
C GLY A 5 4.14 -0.45 0.70
N ALA A 6 4.36 -1.74 0.48
CA ALA A 6 5.38 -2.50 1.20
C ALA A 6 6.79 -2.01 0.82
N VAL A 7 7.00 -1.70 -0.45
CA VAL A 7 8.24 -1.09 -0.95
C VAL A 7 8.48 0.27 -0.32
N LEU A 8 7.42 1.08 -0.16
CA LEU A 8 7.51 2.40 0.47
C LEU A 8 7.96 2.33 1.93
N VAL A 9 7.34 1.45 2.72
CA VAL A 9 7.70 1.21 4.12
C VAL A 9 9.13 0.70 4.24
N ASN A 10 9.59 -0.09 3.27
CA ASN A 10 10.95 -0.60 3.25
C ASN A 10 11.99 0.48 2.92
N MET A 11 11.69 1.38 1.98
CA MET A 11 12.59 2.48 1.59
C MET A 11 12.67 3.57 2.66
N HIS A 12 11.55 3.92 3.30
CA HIS A 12 11.47 5.05 4.23
C HIS A 12 11.43 4.59 5.68
N LYS A 13 12.61 4.40 6.28
CA LYS A 13 12.71 3.99 7.68
C LYS A 13 12.21 5.12 8.62
N PRO A 14 11.60 4.77 9.77
CA PRO A 14 11.08 5.71 10.76
C PRO A 14 12.20 6.34 11.61
N THR A 15 13.20 6.92 10.96
CA THR A 15 14.36 7.52 11.62
C THR A 15 13.92 8.77 12.38
N GLY A 16 14.08 8.76 13.71
CA GLY A 16 13.68 9.88 14.57
C GLY A 16 12.21 9.89 15.00
N CYS A 17 11.40 8.92 14.56
CA CYS A 17 10.00 8.80 14.99
C CYS A 17 9.90 8.04 16.32
N LEU A 18 9.06 8.50 17.25
CA LEU A 18 8.81 7.79 18.51
C LEU A 18 7.60 6.87 18.39
N THR A 19 6.56 7.31 17.69
CA THR A 19 5.29 6.60 17.55
C THR A 19 4.97 6.21 16.10
N PHE A 20 3.96 5.37 15.90
CA PHE A 20 3.46 5.08 14.55
C PHE A 20 2.83 6.32 13.89
N ASN A 21 2.19 7.19 14.68
CA ASN A 21 1.67 8.46 14.16
C ASN A 21 2.80 9.39 13.72
N ASP A 22 3.89 9.49 14.49
CA ASP A 22 5.06 10.29 14.09
C ASP A 22 5.62 9.79 12.75
N TYR A 23 5.64 8.48 12.55
CA TYR A 23 6.09 7.89 11.30
C TYR A 23 5.14 8.19 10.14
N ALA A 24 3.83 8.04 10.36
CA ALA A 24 2.84 8.35 9.34
C ALA A 24 2.91 9.81 8.90
N GLU A 25 2.86 10.75 9.86
CA GLU A 25 2.75 12.19 9.62
C GLU A 25 4.06 12.84 9.17
N ASN A 26 5.23 12.38 9.64
CA ASN A 26 6.50 13.06 9.35
C ASN A 26 7.33 12.37 8.25
N VAL A 27 7.07 11.10 7.97
CA VAL A 27 7.88 10.32 7.01
C VAL A 27 7.03 9.79 5.88
N PHE A 28 5.99 9.00 6.20
CA PHE A 28 5.22 8.31 5.18
C PHE A 28 4.41 9.30 4.33
N VAL A 29 3.48 10.07 4.91
CA VAL A 29 2.62 11.01 4.17
C VAL A 29 3.43 12.07 3.41
N PRO A 30 4.40 12.79 4.03
CA PRO A 30 5.11 13.88 3.36
C PRO A 30 6.03 13.44 2.22
N TYR A 31 6.42 12.17 2.18
CA TYR A 31 7.21 11.67 1.06
C TYR A 31 6.43 11.75 -0.26
N TRP A 32 5.14 11.38 -0.23
CA TRP A 32 4.29 11.34 -1.41
C TRP A 32 3.87 12.73 -1.85
N GLU A 33 3.57 13.63 -0.92
CA GLU A 33 3.21 15.02 -1.23
C GLU A 33 4.32 15.74 -1.99
N ARG A 34 5.58 15.40 -1.71
CA ARG A 34 6.74 15.95 -2.44
C ARG A 34 6.97 15.31 -3.80
N THR A 35 6.53 14.06 -3.99
CA THR A 35 6.70 13.33 -5.25
C THR A 35 5.47 13.40 -6.16
N SER A 36 4.37 14.02 -5.71
CA SER A 36 3.09 14.03 -6.43
C SER A 36 3.02 15.02 -7.59
N GLY A 37 3.85 16.06 -7.66
CA GLY A 37 3.93 16.97 -8.82
C GLY A 37 2.56 17.35 -9.44
N ASN A 38 2.39 17.12 -10.75
CA ASN A 38 1.13 17.29 -11.50
C ASN A 38 0.35 15.97 -11.63
N ILE A 39 0.30 15.14 -10.58
CA ILE A 39 -0.44 13.87 -10.58
C ILE A 39 -1.86 14.11 -10.09
N ASN A 40 -2.85 13.70 -10.89
CA ASN A 40 -4.27 13.88 -10.56
C ASN A 40 -4.83 12.73 -9.70
N ARG A 41 -4.20 11.54 -9.76
CA ARG A 41 -4.62 10.33 -9.05
C ARG A 41 -3.42 9.52 -8.53
N VAL A 42 -3.48 9.11 -7.27
CA VAL A 42 -2.51 8.21 -6.64
C VAL A 42 -3.22 6.99 -6.06
N ASP A 43 -2.71 5.80 -6.38
CA ASP A 43 -3.19 4.53 -5.84
C ASP A 43 -2.07 3.89 -5.02
N VAL A 44 -2.34 3.56 -3.75
CA VAL A 44 -1.42 2.76 -2.94
C VAL A 44 -1.95 1.34 -2.85
N VAL A 45 -1.15 0.38 -3.30
CA VAL A 45 -1.49 -1.04 -3.22
C VAL A 45 -0.68 -1.70 -2.12
N TRP A 46 -1.35 -2.52 -1.33
CA TRP A 46 -0.77 -3.24 -0.21
C TRP A 46 -1.04 -4.73 -0.39
N ASP A 47 -0.07 -5.56 -0.02
CA ASP A 47 -0.28 -6.99 0.11
C ASP A 47 -1.38 -7.28 1.14
N VAL A 48 -2.13 -8.36 0.91
CA VAL A 48 -3.08 -8.92 1.86
C VAL A 48 -2.68 -10.33 2.21
N TYR A 49 -2.67 -10.54 3.50
CA TYR A 49 -2.25 -11.77 4.11
C TYR A 49 -3.48 -12.61 4.45
N ILE A 50 -3.92 -13.44 3.51
CA ILE A 50 -5.08 -14.30 3.67
C ILE A 50 -4.67 -15.60 4.37
N ALA A 51 -5.43 -16.00 5.40
CA ALA A 51 -5.26 -17.28 6.08
C ALA A 51 -5.59 -18.45 5.14
N HIS A 52 -4.90 -19.58 5.30
CA HIS A 52 -5.10 -20.79 4.48
C HIS A 52 -4.78 -20.65 2.99
N SER A 53 -4.08 -19.58 2.59
CA SER A 53 -3.62 -19.48 1.21
C SER A 53 -2.39 -20.34 0.94
N LEU A 54 -2.14 -20.63 -0.34
CA LEU A 54 -0.93 -21.36 -0.76
C LEU A 54 0.35 -20.68 -0.24
N LYS A 55 0.34 -19.35 -0.09
CA LYS A 55 1.46 -18.56 0.42
C LYS A 55 1.60 -18.58 1.94
N GLU A 56 0.56 -18.94 2.70
CA GLU A 56 0.61 -19.03 4.16
C GLU A 56 1.72 -19.98 4.63
N SER A 57 1.83 -21.15 4.00
CA SER A 57 2.84 -22.16 4.30
C SER A 57 4.27 -21.58 4.25
N THR A 58 4.58 -20.82 3.20
CA THR A 58 5.88 -20.17 3.02
C THR A 58 6.11 -18.96 3.94
N ARG A 59 5.04 -18.35 4.47
CA ARG A 59 5.13 -17.24 5.44
C ARG A 59 5.42 -17.76 6.84
N SER A 60 4.84 -18.90 7.22
CA SER A 60 5.02 -19.52 8.54
C SER A 60 6.48 -19.85 8.89
N THR A 61 7.35 -19.99 7.87
CA THR A 61 8.77 -20.27 8.02
C THR A 61 9.67 -19.03 8.14
N ARG A 62 9.14 -17.81 7.91
CA ARG A 62 9.93 -16.55 7.87
C ARG A 62 10.27 -15.96 9.25
N GLY A 63 9.87 -16.62 10.34
CA GLY A 63 10.21 -16.29 11.72
C GLY A 63 9.03 -15.81 12.57
N LYS A 64 9.17 -15.88 13.90
CA LYS A 64 8.17 -15.40 14.87
C LYS A 64 8.61 -14.04 15.41
N GLY A 65 8.28 -12.97 14.69
CA GLY A 65 8.42 -11.61 15.21
C GLY A 65 7.58 -11.42 16.49
N VAL A 66 8.02 -10.55 17.40
CA VAL A 66 7.21 -10.21 18.59
C VAL A 66 5.99 -9.40 18.15
N ARG A 67 4.80 -9.89 18.51
CA ARG A 67 3.53 -9.19 18.29
C ARG A 67 3.55 -7.83 19.00
N ARG A 68 3.20 -6.78 18.27
CA ARG A 68 3.10 -5.40 18.77
C ARG A 68 1.95 -4.70 18.04
N ARG A 69 0.97 -4.23 18.80
CA ARG A 69 -0.20 -3.57 18.22
C ARG A 69 0.19 -2.24 17.58
N VAL A 70 -0.34 -1.98 16.38
CA VAL A 70 -0.20 -0.69 15.72
C VAL A 70 -1.33 0.22 16.19
N LEU A 71 -1.00 1.17 17.07
CA LEU A 71 -1.87 2.26 17.49
C LEU A 71 -1.12 3.58 17.29
N PRO A 72 -1.82 4.70 17.06
CA PRO A 72 -1.18 6.00 16.79
C PRO A 72 -0.06 6.33 17.79
N ASP A 73 -0.33 6.25 19.09
CA ASP A 73 0.60 6.63 20.17
C ASP A 73 1.56 5.51 20.58
N SER A 74 1.41 4.30 20.02
CA SER A 74 2.29 3.18 20.35
C SER A 74 3.68 3.39 19.77
N ARG A 75 4.70 3.00 20.54
CA ARG A 75 6.10 3.17 20.12
C ARG A 75 6.40 2.37 18.87
N ILE A 76 6.96 3.04 17.86
CA ILE A 76 7.40 2.37 16.64
C ILE A 76 8.66 1.53 16.91
N PRO A 77 8.75 0.29 16.41
CA PRO A 77 9.93 -0.54 16.59
C PRO A 77 11.14 -0.01 15.82
N LYS A 78 12.29 0.11 16.51
CA LYS A 78 13.56 0.51 15.87
C LYS A 78 14.00 -0.43 14.72
N LYS A 79 13.63 -1.71 14.80
CA LYS A 79 13.93 -2.74 13.78
C LYS A 79 12.65 -3.16 13.07
N LEU A 80 12.18 -2.34 12.12
CA LEU A 80 10.97 -2.65 11.33
C LEU A 80 11.04 -4.01 10.63
N GLY A 81 12.21 -4.42 10.10
CA GLY A 81 12.34 -5.71 9.43
C GLY A 81 11.96 -6.91 10.30
N VAL A 82 12.29 -6.87 11.61
CA VAL A 82 11.92 -7.92 12.58
C VAL A 82 10.46 -7.79 13.00
N PHE A 83 9.98 -6.56 13.20
CA PHE A 83 8.56 -6.30 13.47
C PHE A 83 7.66 -6.87 12.36
N SER A 84 8.10 -6.69 11.11
CA SER A 84 7.46 -7.16 9.89
C SER A 84 7.56 -8.69 9.66
N GLN A 85 8.22 -9.46 10.52
CA GLN A 85 8.16 -10.92 10.47
C GLN A 85 6.85 -11.47 11.05
N ASN A 86 6.22 -10.74 11.97
CA ASN A 86 4.88 -11.06 12.45
C ASN A 86 3.84 -10.52 11.45
N ILE A 87 2.90 -11.38 11.07
CA ILE A 87 1.94 -11.09 9.99
C ILE A 87 0.87 -10.10 10.44
N GLU A 88 0.41 -10.22 11.68
CA GLU A 88 -0.58 -9.30 12.25
C GLU A 88 -0.01 -7.88 12.36
N ASN A 89 1.25 -7.76 12.77
CA ASN A 89 1.98 -6.48 12.80
C ASN A 89 2.04 -5.82 11.41
N LYS A 90 2.30 -6.61 10.35
CA LYS A 90 2.33 -6.11 8.97
C LYS A 90 0.95 -5.65 8.52
N THR A 91 -0.05 -6.50 8.71
CA THR A 91 -1.43 -6.20 8.34
C THR A 91 -1.92 -4.92 9.02
N GLU A 92 -1.76 -4.83 10.35
CA GLU A 92 -2.16 -3.63 11.10
C GLU A 92 -1.38 -2.38 10.65
N LEU A 93 -0.09 -2.51 10.34
CA LEU A 93 0.70 -1.37 9.84
C LEU A 93 0.20 -0.88 8.48
N PHE A 94 -0.09 -1.80 7.56
CA PHE A 94 -0.54 -1.45 6.21
C PHE A 94 -1.93 -0.83 6.24
N GLU A 95 -2.84 -1.38 7.03
CA GLU A 95 -4.18 -0.81 7.22
C GLU A 95 -4.11 0.59 7.85
N TYR A 96 -3.29 0.76 8.89
CA TYR A 96 -3.09 2.06 9.53
C TYR A 96 -2.54 3.12 8.57
N LEU A 97 -1.56 2.77 7.73
CA LEU A 97 -0.98 3.69 6.75
C LEU A 97 -1.93 3.97 5.58
N ALA A 98 -2.76 2.99 5.18
CA ALA A 98 -3.79 3.17 4.18
C ALA A 98 -4.81 4.23 4.62
N ASP A 99 -5.30 4.13 5.86
CA ASP A 99 -6.24 5.10 6.45
C ASP A 99 -5.61 6.49 6.52
N LYS A 100 -4.41 6.57 7.11
CA LYS A 100 -3.66 7.82 7.28
C LYS A 100 -3.43 8.54 5.95
N ARG A 101 -3.21 7.78 4.89
CA ARG A 101 -2.99 8.35 3.57
C ARG A 101 -4.24 9.02 2.99
N THR A 102 -5.41 8.42 3.21
CA THR A 102 -6.68 8.95 2.69
C THR A 102 -7.24 10.09 3.54
N GLU A 103 -6.84 10.21 4.82
CA GLU A 103 -7.22 11.32 5.70
C GLU A 103 -6.51 12.64 5.35
N SER A 104 -5.29 12.59 4.83
CA SER A 104 -4.32 13.69 4.83
C SER A 104 -4.02 14.25 3.43
N SER A 105 -5.03 14.68 2.65
CA SER A 105 -4.76 15.12 1.28
C SER A 105 -5.47 16.39 0.83
N PRO A 106 -4.79 17.21 -0.01
CA PRO A 106 -5.44 18.32 -0.70
C PRO A 106 -6.58 17.82 -1.60
N GLU A 107 -7.70 18.54 -1.61
CA GLU A 107 -8.91 18.25 -2.39
C GLU A 107 -8.66 18.07 -3.89
N ARG A 108 -7.57 18.62 -4.41
CA ARG A 108 -7.24 18.60 -5.84
C ARG A 108 -6.77 17.24 -6.37
N MET A 109 -6.43 16.28 -5.50
CA MET A 109 -5.86 15.00 -5.90
C MET A 109 -6.67 13.85 -5.34
N GLN A 110 -7.06 12.93 -6.23
CA GLN A 110 -7.72 11.70 -5.85
C GLN A 110 -6.69 10.69 -5.31
N ILE A 111 -6.98 10.09 -4.18
CA ILE A 111 -6.17 9.05 -3.58
C ILE A 111 -7.02 7.85 -3.27
N LEU A 112 -6.58 6.70 -3.75
CA LEU A 112 -7.11 5.40 -3.38
C LEU A 112 -6.02 4.60 -2.68
N SER A 113 -6.42 3.80 -1.71
CA SER A 113 -5.53 2.82 -1.10
C SER A 113 -6.28 1.51 -0.88
N THR A 114 -5.66 0.38 -1.21
CA THR A 114 -6.22 -0.91 -0.79
C THR A 114 -6.09 -1.04 0.73
N LYS A 115 -7.08 -1.62 1.39
CA LYS A 115 -7.07 -1.90 2.83
C LYS A 115 -7.68 -3.27 3.06
N GLY A 116 -6.84 -4.29 3.23
CA GLY A 116 -7.34 -5.66 3.16
C GLY A 116 -7.99 -5.90 1.79
N GLN A 117 -9.18 -6.49 1.78
CA GLN A 117 -9.97 -6.68 0.56
C GLN A 117 -10.77 -5.43 0.17
N GLU A 118 -10.77 -4.39 0.98
CA GLU A 118 -11.50 -3.15 0.71
C GLU A 118 -10.60 -2.10 0.02
N ILE A 119 -11.22 -1.00 -0.40
CA ILE A 119 -10.55 0.18 -0.91
C ILE A 119 -11.03 1.39 -0.12
N VAL A 120 -10.08 2.17 0.40
CA VAL A 120 -10.32 3.46 1.02
C VAL A 120 -9.93 4.57 0.06
N SER A 121 -10.65 5.69 0.12
CA SER A 121 -10.43 6.84 -0.75
C SER A 121 -10.63 8.14 0.02
N ASN A 122 -9.89 9.20 -0.35
CA ASN A 122 -10.08 10.54 0.21
C ASN A 122 -11.30 11.28 -0.36
N GLN A 123 -11.89 10.77 -1.45
CA GLN A 123 -13.04 11.33 -2.14
C GLN A 123 -14.08 10.25 -2.40
N GLN A 124 -15.35 10.65 -2.58
CA GLN A 124 -16.37 9.71 -3.03
C GLN A 124 -15.96 9.13 -4.39
N TYR A 125 -15.91 7.80 -4.45
CA TYR A 125 -15.48 7.08 -5.65
C TYR A 125 -16.57 6.08 -6.01
N GLU A 126 -17.33 6.39 -7.07
CA GLU A 126 -18.56 5.68 -7.44
C GLU A 126 -18.32 4.20 -7.81
N LEU A 127 -17.08 3.85 -8.15
CA LEU A 127 -16.69 2.52 -8.61
C LEU A 127 -15.92 1.70 -7.55
N ILE A 128 -16.01 2.05 -6.26
CA ILE A 128 -15.47 1.18 -5.19
C ILE A 128 -16.04 -0.24 -5.33
N ASN A 129 -17.32 -0.37 -5.69
CA ASN A 129 -18.00 -1.66 -5.84
C ASN A 129 -17.50 -2.53 -7.01
N THR A 130 -16.78 -1.97 -7.98
CA THR A 130 -16.19 -2.77 -9.07
C THR A 130 -14.74 -3.16 -8.78
N LEU A 131 -14.11 -2.50 -7.81
CA LEU A 131 -12.71 -2.71 -7.43
C LEU A 131 -12.55 -3.46 -6.11
N ALA A 132 -13.61 -3.49 -5.28
CA ALA A 132 -13.74 -4.26 -4.05
C ALA A 132 -14.86 -5.32 -4.20
N PRO A 133 -14.72 -6.52 -3.57
CA PRO A 133 -13.56 -6.93 -2.80
C PRO A 133 -12.36 -7.25 -3.69
N CYS A 134 -11.18 -6.72 -3.34
CA CYS A 134 -9.92 -7.04 -3.98
C CYS A 134 -9.34 -8.30 -3.35
N SER A 135 -9.64 -9.46 -3.95
CA SER A 135 -9.26 -10.79 -3.43
C SER A 135 -7.84 -11.24 -3.73
N HIS A 136 -7.12 -10.53 -4.61
CA HIS A 136 -5.75 -10.87 -5.00
C HIS A 136 -4.81 -10.66 -3.80
N GLU A 137 -3.87 -11.55 -3.49
CA GLU A 137 -3.04 -11.37 -2.29
C GLU A 137 -1.94 -10.33 -2.47
N ASP A 138 -1.29 -10.32 -3.63
CA ASP A 138 -0.02 -9.63 -3.80
C ASP A 138 -0.18 -8.24 -4.41
N ALA A 139 0.67 -7.31 -3.98
CA ALA A 139 0.67 -5.93 -4.46
C ALA A 139 0.86 -5.81 -5.98
N ASP A 140 1.57 -6.76 -6.62
CA ASP A 140 1.86 -6.77 -8.05
C ASP A 140 0.59 -6.88 -8.92
N THR A 141 -0.23 -7.90 -8.71
CA THR A 141 -1.50 -8.14 -9.40
C THR A 141 -2.52 -7.07 -9.05
N ARG A 142 -2.54 -6.63 -7.78
CA ARG A 142 -3.35 -5.48 -7.34
C ARG A 142 -2.97 -4.20 -8.10
N ALA A 143 -1.67 -3.96 -8.34
CA ALA A 143 -1.20 -2.81 -9.11
C ALA A 143 -1.75 -2.85 -10.54
N ILE A 144 -1.69 -4.01 -11.20
CA ILE A 144 -2.21 -4.19 -12.57
C ILE A 144 -3.72 -3.93 -12.65
N LEU A 145 -4.50 -4.38 -11.66
CA LEU A 145 -5.93 -4.05 -11.56
C LEU A 145 -6.15 -2.54 -11.44
N ARG A 146 -5.31 -1.84 -10.67
CA ARG A 146 -5.38 -0.37 -10.57
C ARG A 146 -4.97 0.33 -11.86
N VAL A 147 -4.03 -0.23 -12.65
CA VAL A 147 -3.72 0.29 -14.00
C VAL A 147 -4.94 0.16 -14.90
N SER A 148 -5.59 -1.01 -14.90
CA SER A 148 -6.78 -1.24 -15.72
C SER A 148 -7.91 -0.27 -15.36
N ASP A 149 -8.13 -0.03 -14.07
CA ASP A 149 -9.10 0.94 -13.59
C ASP A 149 -8.72 2.38 -13.94
N ALA A 150 -7.46 2.76 -13.78
CA ALA A 150 -6.99 4.07 -14.21
C ALA A 150 -7.23 4.30 -15.72
N ALA A 151 -6.99 3.27 -16.54
CA ALA A 151 -7.21 3.31 -17.98
C ALA A 151 -8.70 3.42 -18.35
N SER A 152 -9.60 2.73 -17.65
CA SER A 152 -11.05 2.85 -17.87
C SER A 152 -11.57 4.25 -17.54
N HIS A 153 -10.91 4.96 -16.63
CA HIS A 153 -11.16 6.36 -16.30
C HIS A 153 -10.45 7.37 -17.24
N GLY A 154 -9.92 6.89 -18.37
CA GLY A 154 -9.31 7.74 -19.40
C GLY A 154 -7.88 8.22 -19.07
N LEU A 155 -7.25 7.70 -18.01
CA LEU A 155 -5.85 8.02 -17.72
C LEU A 155 -4.94 7.35 -18.75
N ARG A 156 -4.25 8.19 -19.54
CA ARG A 156 -3.40 7.75 -20.66
C ARG A 156 -1.95 7.45 -20.27
N LYS A 157 -1.53 7.90 -19.10
CA LYS A 157 -0.17 7.72 -18.59
C LYS A 157 -0.25 7.30 -17.13
N VAL A 158 0.22 6.09 -16.86
CA VAL A 158 0.26 5.52 -15.51
C VAL A 158 1.71 5.20 -15.19
N MET A 159 2.20 5.72 -14.08
CA MET A 159 3.50 5.37 -13.52
C MET A 159 3.27 4.38 -12.38
N ILE A 160 3.96 3.24 -12.41
CA ILE A 160 3.98 2.26 -11.31
C ILE A 160 5.35 2.35 -10.64
N ARG A 161 5.37 2.40 -9.30
CA ARG A 161 6.60 2.41 -8.51
C ARG A 161 6.64 1.22 -7.57
N THR A 162 7.47 0.26 -7.92
CA THR A 162 7.77 -0.96 -7.15
C THR A 162 9.23 -1.35 -7.39
N VAL A 163 9.74 -2.30 -6.60
CA VAL A 163 11.00 -3.03 -6.87
C VAL A 163 10.74 -4.45 -7.37
N ASP A 164 9.47 -4.87 -7.46
CA ASP A 164 9.08 -6.18 -7.93
C ASP A 164 9.11 -6.23 -9.47
N THR A 165 9.91 -7.15 -10.01
CA THR A 165 10.06 -7.34 -11.45
C THR A 165 8.86 -8.02 -12.08
N ASP A 166 8.06 -8.77 -11.31
CA ASP A 166 6.88 -9.48 -11.82
C ASP A 166 5.84 -8.49 -12.33
N VAL A 167 5.79 -7.28 -11.76
CA VAL A 167 4.97 -6.16 -12.26
C VAL A 167 5.32 -5.78 -13.70
N VAL A 168 6.59 -5.82 -14.09
CA VAL A 168 6.98 -5.51 -15.49
C VAL A 168 6.46 -6.58 -16.43
N VAL A 169 6.62 -7.85 -16.07
CA VAL A 169 6.13 -8.99 -16.86
C VAL A 169 4.61 -8.91 -17.01
N LEU A 170 3.89 -8.67 -15.91
CA LEU A 170 2.44 -8.51 -15.94
C LEU A 170 2.01 -7.29 -16.75
N ALA A 171 2.68 -6.14 -16.59
CA ALA A 171 2.35 -4.93 -17.32
C ALA A 171 2.52 -5.13 -18.84
N VAL A 172 3.59 -5.81 -19.26
CA VAL A 172 3.79 -6.17 -20.67
C VAL A 172 2.69 -7.13 -21.12
N ALA A 173 2.42 -8.20 -20.37
CA ALA A 173 1.43 -9.21 -20.75
C ALA A 173 0.00 -8.63 -20.93
N PHE A 174 -0.40 -7.65 -20.12
CA PHE A 174 -1.75 -7.10 -20.14
C PHE A 174 -1.91 -5.79 -20.92
N PHE A 175 -0.85 -5.00 -21.07
CA PHE A 175 -0.95 -3.64 -21.66
C PHE A 175 0.00 -3.37 -22.84
N HIS A 176 0.96 -4.26 -23.12
CA HIS A 176 1.76 -4.16 -24.35
C HIS A 176 0.99 -4.80 -25.50
N LYS A 177 0.73 -4.03 -26.56
CA LYS A 177 0.17 -4.53 -27.82
C LYS A 177 1.27 -4.93 -28.77
#